data_AF-A0A350NT57-F1
#
_entry.id   AF-A0A350NT57-F1
#
_cell.length_a   1.000
_cell.length_b   1.000
_cell.length_c   1.000
_cell.angle_alpha   90.00
_cell.angle_beta   90.00
_cell.angle_gamma   90.00
#
_symmetry.space_group_name_H-M   'P 1'
#
loop_
_entity.id
_entity.type
_entity.pdbx_description
1 polymer ?
#
loop_
_entity_poly.entity_id
_entity_poly.type
_entity_poly.pdbx_seq_one_letter_code
_entity_poly.pdbx_strand_id
1 'polypeptide(L)'
;MYVIKRDGRKELVQFDKITARIKKLCYELHTAVDPVRIAMRVIEGVYDGVTTTELDNLAAEVAATNAVTHPDYASLASRIAVSNLHKATKKSFTETMEDLHTYLDP
;
A
#
# COMPACT_ATOMS: atom_id res chain seq x y z
N MET A 1 -15.76 -8.45 -9.92
CA MET A 1 -14.32 -8.29 -9.66
C MET A 1 -14.09 -8.30 -8.16
N TYR A 2 -13.16 -9.11 -7.68
CA TYR A 2 -12.83 -9.25 -6.25
C TYR A 2 -11.33 -9.01 -6.00
N VAL A 3 -11.00 -8.55 -4.79
CA VAL A 3 -9.65 -8.47 -4.23
C VAL A 3 -9.43 -9.62 -3.25
N ILE A 4 -8.24 -10.20 -3.25
CA ILE A 4 -7.79 -11.18 -2.26
C ILE A 4 -7.05 -10.46 -1.13
N LYS A 5 -7.58 -10.54 0.10
CA LYS A 5 -6.93 -10.00 1.29
C LYS A 5 -5.71 -10.82 1.70
N ARG A 6 -4.86 -10.24 2.54
CA ARG A 6 -3.68 -10.92 3.13
C ARG A 6 -4.04 -12.18 3.92
N ASP A 7 -5.26 -12.23 4.46
CA ASP A 7 -5.81 -13.41 5.17
C ASP A 7 -6.50 -14.42 4.24
N GLY A 8 -6.41 -14.24 2.92
CA GLY A 8 -7.01 -15.11 1.89
C GLY A 8 -8.49 -14.83 1.61
N ARG A 9 -9.16 -13.95 2.36
CA ARG A 9 -10.59 -13.64 2.11
C ARG A 9 -10.78 -12.85 0.83
N LYS A 10 -11.87 -13.14 0.11
CA LYS A 10 -12.30 -12.37 -1.07
C LYS A 10 -13.22 -11.23 -0.66
N GLU A 11 -13.01 -10.06 -1.22
CA GLU A 11 -13.88 -8.90 -1.04
C GLU A 11 -14.14 -8.22 -2.39
N LEU A 12 -15.34 -7.65 -2.57
CA LEU A 12 -15.64 -6.86 -3.77
C LEU A 12 -14.70 -5.65 -3.86
N VAL A 13 -14.23 -5.34 -5.07
CA VAL A 13 -13.47 -4.11 -5.29
C VAL A 13 -14.37 -2.91 -5.03
N GLN A 14 -13.92 -2.00 -4.16
CA GLN A 14 -14.63 -0.77 -3.82
C GLN A 14 -13.68 0.41 -3.95
N PHE A 15 -13.99 1.33 -4.87
CA PHE A 15 -13.18 2.52 -5.11
C PHE A 15 -12.98 3.35 -3.84
N ASP A 16 -14.05 3.56 -3.07
CA ASP A 16 -14.00 4.33 -1.82
C ASP A 16 -13.04 3.75 -0.79
N LYS A 17 -12.87 2.41 -0.76
CA LYS A 17 -11.91 1.76 0.15
C LYS A 17 -10.46 2.02 -0.27
N ILE A 18 -10.18 2.04 -1.57
CA ILE A 18 -8.86 2.38 -2.12
C ILE A 18 -8.54 3.85 -1.77
N THR A 19 -9.47 4.76 -2.10
CA THR A 19 -9.33 6.20 -1.84
C THR A 19 -9.17 6.49 -0.34
N ALA A 20 -10.01 5.91 0.52
CA ALA A 20 -9.94 6.11 1.97
C ALA A 20 -8.60 5.63 2.54
N ARG A 21 -8.07 4.51 2.03
CA ARG A 21 -6.77 4.00 2.45
C ARG A 21 -5.64 4.96 2.10
N ILE A 22 -5.60 5.48 0.88
CA ILE A 22 -4.57 6.44 0.43
C ILE A 22 -4.70 7.73 1.23
N LYS A 23 -5.93 8.27 1.36
CA LYS A 23 -6.21 9.50 2.12
C LYS A 23 -5.72 9.43 3.57
N LYS A 24 -5.85 8.28 4.24
CA LYS A 24 -5.35 8.08 5.61
C LYS A 24 -3.83 8.27 5.73
N LEU A 25 -3.08 8.11 4.64
CA LEU A 25 -1.62 8.27 4.59
C LEU A 25 -1.18 9.68 4.16
N CYS A 26 -2.12 10.55 3.77
CA CYS A 26 -1.84 11.93 3.35
C CYS A 26 -1.77 12.94 4.50
N TYR A 27 -1.65 12.50 5.76
CA TYR A 27 -1.54 13.42 6.90
C TYR A 27 -0.32 14.33 6.76
N GLU A 28 -0.46 15.63 7.06
CA GLU A 28 0.66 16.59 7.00
C GLU A 28 1.35 16.71 5.62
N LEU A 29 0.73 16.23 4.54
CA LEU A 29 1.19 16.50 3.18
C LEU A 29 0.57 17.79 2.66
N HIS A 30 1.26 18.42 1.72
CA HIS A 30 0.76 19.59 1.02
C HIS A 30 -0.59 19.30 0.33
N THR A 31 -1.46 20.31 0.26
CA THR A 31 -2.81 20.21 -0.31
C THR A 31 -2.84 19.87 -1.81
N ALA A 32 -1.71 20.00 -2.49
CA ALA A 32 -1.52 19.56 -3.88
C ALA A 32 -1.49 18.03 -4.04
N VAL A 33 -1.30 17.28 -2.96
CA VAL A 33 -1.37 15.81 -2.96
C VAL A 33 -2.84 15.38 -2.93
N ASP A 34 -3.34 14.94 -4.07
CA ASP A 34 -4.72 14.46 -4.22
C ASP A 34 -4.77 12.92 -4.16
N PRO A 35 -5.31 12.33 -3.08
CA PRO A 35 -5.47 10.87 -2.97
C PRO A 35 -6.45 10.28 -3.98
N VAL A 36 -7.43 11.07 -4.47
CA VAL A 36 -8.42 10.60 -5.45
C VAL A 36 -7.76 10.36 -6.80
N ARG A 37 -6.88 11.27 -7.23
CA ARG A 37 -6.07 11.12 -8.45
C ARG A 37 -5.26 9.82 -8.44
N ILE A 38 -4.66 9.47 -7.31
CA ILE A 38 -3.92 8.21 -7.18
C ILE A 38 -4.88 7.01 -7.26
N ALA A 39 -6.00 7.05 -6.54
CA ALA A 39 -6.99 5.97 -6.56
C ALA A 39 -7.57 5.72 -7.97
N MET A 40 -7.79 6.77 -8.77
CA MET A 40 -8.27 6.66 -10.15
C MET A 40 -7.29 5.88 -11.03
N ARG A 41 -5.98 6.13 -10.90
CA ARG A 41 -4.98 5.37 -11.67
C ARG A 41 -4.77 3.95 -11.14
N VAL A 42 -4.97 3.74 -9.84
CA VAL A 42 -4.89 2.40 -9.25
C VAL A 42 -6.04 1.53 -9.74
N ILE A 43 -7.28 2.05 -9.80
CA ILE A 43 -8.45 1.26 -10.22
C ILE A 43 -8.33 0.78 -11.68
N GLU A 44 -7.65 1.54 -12.54
CA GLU A 44 -7.36 1.16 -13.94
C GLU A 44 -6.48 -0.09 -14.05
N GLY A 45 -5.62 -0.35 -13.07
CA GLY A 45 -4.74 -1.52 -13.02
C GLY A 45 -5.33 -2.74 -12.31
N VAL A 46 -6.60 -2.70 -11.91
CA VAL A 46 -7.24 -3.77 -11.14
C VAL A 46 -7.79 -4.85 -12.05
N TYR A 47 -7.51 -6.11 -11.71
CA TYR A 47 -8.07 -7.30 -12.33
C TYR A 47 -8.71 -8.23 -11.28
N ASP A 48 -9.52 -9.19 -11.73
CA ASP A 48 -10.18 -10.14 -10.82
C ASP A 48 -9.16 -11.03 -10.11
N GLY A 49 -9.23 -11.05 -8.78
CA GLY A 49 -8.31 -11.83 -7.95
C GLY A 49 -7.02 -11.11 -7.56
N VAL A 50 -6.85 -9.81 -7.90
CA VAL A 50 -5.70 -9.03 -7.44
C VAL A 50 -5.60 -9.05 -5.91
N THR A 51 -4.39 -9.15 -5.37
CA THR A 51 -4.18 -9.15 -3.92
C THR A 51 -4.14 -7.74 -3.34
N THR A 52 -4.50 -7.59 -2.06
CA THR A 52 -4.33 -6.32 -1.33
C THR A 52 -2.87 -5.88 -1.19
N THR A 53 -1.90 -6.77 -1.44
CA THR A 53 -0.47 -6.45 -1.47
C THR A 53 -0.10 -5.83 -2.81
N GLU A 54 -0.53 -6.45 -3.92
CA GLU A 54 -0.33 -5.90 -5.28
C GLU A 54 -0.99 -4.53 -5.44
N LEU A 55 -2.20 -4.35 -4.91
CA LEU A 55 -2.88 -3.04 -4.91
C LEU A 55 -2.07 -1.95 -4.17
N ASP A 56 -1.47 -2.29 -3.03
CA ASP A 56 -0.66 -1.34 -2.27
C ASP A 56 0.66 -1.02 -3.00
N ASN A 57 1.27 -2.02 -3.66
CA ASN A 57 2.45 -1.80 -4.49
C ASN A 57 2.15 -0.88 -5.69
N LEU A 58 1.06 -1.17 -6.42
CA LEU A 58 0.60 -0.32 -7.52
C LEU A 58 0.31 1.11 -7.04
N ALA A 59 -0.35 1.28 -5.89
CA ALA A 59 -0.61 2.61 -5.33
C ALA A 59 0.68 3.38 -4.98
N ALA A 60 1.70 2.69 -4.45
CA ALA A 60 3.00 3.29 -4.17
C ALA A 60 3.73 3.71 -5.46
N GLU A 61 3.73 2.85 -6.49
CA GLU A 61 4.31 3.16 -7.81
C GLU A 61 3.64 4.35 -8.48
N VAL A 62 2.30 4.35 -8.52
CA VAL A 62 1.51 5.46 -9.06
C VAL A 62 1.82 6.76 -8.30
N ALA A 63 1.87 6.73 -6.97
CA ALA A 63 2.25 7.89 -6.18
C ALA A 63 3.67 8.37 -6.51
N ALA A 64 4.65 7.47 -6.62
CA ALA A 64 6.02 7.82 -6.94
C ALA A 64 6.14 8.51 -8.31
N THR A 65 5.40 8.06 -9.33
CA THR A 65 5.40 8.72 -10.65
C THR A 65 4.81 10.13 -10.61
N ASN A 66 3.97 10.46 -9.62
CA ASN A 66 3.41 11.81 -9.45
C ASN A 66 4.35 12.74 -8.67
N ALA A 67 5.52 12.27 -8.21
CA ALA A 67 6.54 13.13 -7.57
C ALA A 67 7.02 14.27 -8.49
N VAL A 68 6.91 14.10 -9.81
CA VAL A 68 7.18 15.15 -10.81
C VAL A 68 6.23 16.35 -10.69
N THR A 69 5.06 16.16 -10.08
CA THR A 69 4.06 17.24 -9.88
C THR A 69 4.22 17.93 -8.53
N HIS A 70 4.54 17.18 -7.47
CA HIS A 70 4.84 17.71 -6.14
C HIS A 70 5.67 16.68 -5.35
N PRO A 71 6.75 17.09 -4.64
CA PRO A 71 7.64 16.16 -3.93
C PRO A 71 6.93 15.29 -2.88
N ASP A 72 5.90 15.82 -2.19
CA ASP A 72 5.15 15.05 -1.19
C ASP A 72 4.44 13.80 -1.73
N TYR A 73 4.26 13.66 -3.06
CA TYR A 73 3.81 12.39 -3.63
C TYR A 73 4.86 11.27 -3.45
N ALA A 74 6.15 11.60 -3.40
CA ALA A 74 7.19 10.64 -3.03
C ALA A 74 7.04 10.24 -1.55
N SER A 75 6.74 11.19 -0.66
CA SER A 75 6.44 10.88 0.75
C SER A 75 5.21 9.99 0.89
N LEU A 76 4.15 10.24 0.12
CA LEU A 76 2.97 9.38 0.06
C LEU A 76 3.34 7.96 -0.43
N ALA A 77 4.12 7.85 -1.50
CA ALA A 77 4.60 6.57 -2.03
C ALA A 77 5.36 5.76 -0.96
N SER A 78 6.33 6.40 -0.29
CA SER A 78 7.08 5.78 0.81
C SER A 78 6.16 5.33 1.95
N ARG A 79 5.16 6.15 2.33
CA ARG A 79 4.19 5.81 3.38
C ARG A 79 3.31 4.63 3.00
N ILE A 80 2.87 4.53 1.74
CA ILE A 80 2.12 3.37 1.24
C ILE A 80 2.98 2.11 1.31
N ALA A 81 4.21 2.17 0.80
CA ALA A 81 5.15 1.05 0.81
C ALA A 81 5.48 0.57 2.24
N VAL A 82 5.81 1.48 3.15
CA VAL A 82 6.08 1.16 4.57
C VAL A 82 4.82 0.62 5.26
N SER A 83 3.64 1.21 5.00
CA SER A 83 2.37 0.70 5.52
C SER A 83 2.06 -0.72 5.01
N ASN A 84 2.48 -1.06 3.80
CA ASN A 84 2.37 -2.41 3.25
C ASN A 84 3.33 -3.36 3.98
N LEU A 85 4.60 -2.97 4.10
CA LEU A 85 5.64 -3.74 4.79
C LEU A 85 5.27 -4.07 6.23
N HIS A 86 4.78 -3.09 7.01
CA HIS A 86 4.31 -3.31 8.38
C HIS A 86 3.18 -4.34 8.51
N LYS A 87 2.43 -4.63 7.45
CA LYS A 87 1.42 -5.71 7.45
C LYS A 87 1.99 -7.09 7.13
N ALA A 88 3.24 -7.15 6.68
CA ALA A 88 3.98 -8.38 6.34
C ALA A 88 5.13 -8.66 7.34
N THR A 89 5.36 -7.79 8.33
CA THR A 89 6.42 -7.93 9.32
C THR A 89 5.84 -8.08 10.73
N LYS A 90 6.55 -8.78 11.62
CA LYS A 90 6.21 -8.87 13.04
C LYS A 90 6.31 -7.49 13.70
N LYS A 91 5.43 -7.22 14.66
CA LYS A 91 5.45 -5.96 15.42
C LYS A 91 6.52 -5.92 16.50
N SER A 92 6.94 -7.09 16.98
CA SER A 92 7.92 -7.23 18.05
C SER A 92 9.33 -7.28 17.48
N PHE A 93 10.18 -6.37 17.96
CA PHE A 93 11.61 -6.39 17.68
C PHE A 93 12.22 -7.72 18.14
N THR A 94 11.93 -8.15 19.37
CA THR A 94 12.50 -9.38 19.94
C THR A 94 12.10 -10.62 19.16
N GLU A 95 10.83 -10.75 18.75
CA GLU A 95 10.40 -11.90 17.93
C GLU A 95 11.09 -11.93 16.57
N THR A 96 11.35 -10.76 15.97
CA THR A 96 12.07 -10.66 14.70
C THR A 96 13.53 -11.08 14.88
N MET A 97 14.19 -10.65 15.96
CA MET A 97 15.56 -11.04 16.27
C MET A 97 15.69 -12.55 16.56
N GLU A 98 14.69 -13.13 17.22
CA GLU A 98 14.65 -14.56 17.50
C GLU A 98 14.51 -15.38 16.19
N ASP A 99 13.62 -14.99 15.28
CA ASP A 99 13.52 -15.63 13.96
C ASP A 99 14.85 -15.58 13.19
N LEU A 100 15.53 -14.43 13.22
CA LEU A 100 16.81 -14.25 12.53
C LEU A 100 17.93 -15.09 13.16
N HIS A 101 17.95 -15.19 14.50
CA HIS A 101 18.97 -15.96 15.20
C HIS A 101 18.77 -17.48 15.04
N THR A 102 17.52 -17.94 15.01
CA THR A 102 17.15 -19.37 14.95
C THR A 102 16.95 -19.88 13.53
N TYR A 103 17.13 -19.04 12.51
CA TYR A 103 17.03 -19.44 11.12
C TYR A 103 18.02 -20.57 10.79
N LEU A 104 17.49 -21.66 10.25
CA LEU A 104 18.25 -22.76 9.67
C LEU A 104 17.94 -22.78 8.17
N ASP A 105 18.99 -22.66 7.34
CA ASP A 105 18.82 -22.68 5.90
C ASP A 105 18.28 -24.06 5.44
N PRO A 106 17.17 -24.14 4.70
CA PRO A 106 16.55 -25.40 4.28
C PRO A 106 17.39 -26.30 3.37
#